data_AF-W9XTC5-F1
#
_entry.id   AF-W9XTC5-F1
#
_cell.length_a   1.000
_cell.length_b   1.000
_cell.length_c   1.000
_cell.angle_alpha   90.00
_cell.angle_beta   90.00
_cell.angle_gamma   90.00
#
_symmetry.space_group_name_H-M   'P 1'
#
loop_
_entity.id
_entity.type
_entity.pdbx_description
1 polymer ?
#
loop_
_entity_poly.entity_id
_entity_poly.type
_entity_poly.pdbx_seq_one_letter_code
_entity_poly.pdbx_strand_id
1 'polypeptide(L)'
;MSHLVPNPSVRPVTPAEGELFKKFNPELQKRNLELRDKRQQDYQEFLDQLKEYSKSDKPIWVAAAEAQAKAREELTKKKEEEQSIRQKIKEELRAEVQKG
;
A
#
# COMPACT_ATOMS: atom_id res chain seq x y z
N MET A 1 38.47 -42.78 0.48
CA MET A 1 37.13 -42.63 1.10
C MET A 1 37.11 -41.32 1.87
N SER A 2 36.55 -40.26 1.28
CA SER A 2 36.37 -38.98 1.98
C SER A 2 35.17 -39.10 2.93
N HIS A 3 35.43 -38.99 4.23
CA HIS A 3 34.38 -38.86 5.24
C HIS A 3 33.78 -37.46 5.13
N LEU A 4 32.59 -37.35 4.54
CA LEU A 4 31.75 -36.16 4.70
C LEU A 4 31.29 -36.09 6.16
N VAL A 5 31.77 -35.08 6.87
CA VAL A 5 31.21 -34.69 8.18
C VAL A 5 29.80 -34.16 7.92
N PRO A 6 28.75 -34.68 8.60
CA PRO A 6 27.41 -34.15 8.43
C PRO A 6 27.36 -32.71 8.97
N ASN A 7 26.96 -31.77 8.11
CA ASN A 7 26.69 -30.39 8.48
C ASN A 7 25.56 -30.36 9.53
N PRO A 8 25.77 -29.82 10.75
CA PRO A 8 24.71 -29.80 11.76
C PRO A 8 23.55 -28.95 11.25
N SER A 9 22.40 -29.59 11.08
CA SER A 9 21.16 -28.99 10.58
C SER A 9 20.86 -27.68 11.33
N VAL A 10 20.96 -26.55 10.62
CA VAL A 10 20.52 -25.25 11.11
C VAL A 10 19.03 -25.37 11.39
N ARG A 11 18.63 -25.43 12.67
CA ARG A 11 17.23 -25.39 13.05
C ARG A 11 16.70 -23.96 12.81
N PRO A 12 15.59 -23.78 12.08
CA PRO A 12 14.98 -22.46 11.95
C PRO A 12 14.49 -22.02 13.34
N VAL A 13 15.17 -21.04 13.92
CA VAL A 13 14.76 -20.35 15.15
C VAL A 13 13.71 -19.31 14.79
N THR A 14 12.51 -19.77 14.42
CA THR A 14 11.35 -18.90 14.27
C THR A 14 10.73 -18.71 15.66
N PRO A 15 10.62 -17.48 16.18
CA PRO A 15 9.97 -17.24 17.47
C PRO A 15 8.51 -17.70 17.45
N ALA A 16 7.99 -18.11 18.62
CA ALA A 16 6.59 -18.52 18.72
C ALA A 16 5.64 -17.33 18.49
N GLU A 17 4.38 -17.64 18.17
CA GLU A 17 3.39 -16.61 17.84
C GLU A 17 3.26 -15.58 18.97
N GLY A 18 3.42 -14.30 18.62
CA GLY A 18 3.33 -13.19 19.57
C GLY A 18 4.54 -12.97 20.47
N GLU A 19 5.59 -13.81 20.44
CA GLU A 19 6.81 -13.58 21.24
C GLU A 19 7.53 -12.29 20.86
N LEU A 20 7.56 -11.96 19.57
CA LEU A 20 8.16 -10.72 19.09
C LEU A 20 7.37 -9.49 19.55
N PHE A 21 6.03 -9.58 19.55
CA PHE A 21 5.16 -8.50 19.98
C PHE A 21 5.37 -8.13 21.45
N LYS A 22 5.58 -9.13 22.33
CA LYS A 22 5.87 -8.93 23.76
C LYS A 22 7.17 -8.15 24.01
N LYS A 23 8.12 -8.21 23.07
CA LYS A 23 9.41 -7.51 23.17
C LYS A 23 9.37 -6.07 22.67
N PHE A 24 8.28 -5.66 22.00
CA PHE A 24 8.14 -4.28 21.53
C PHE A 24 7.88 -3.32 22.69
N ASN A 25 8.28 -2.05 22.53
CA ASN A 25 7.93 -1.01 23.48
C ASN A 25 6.40 -0.73 23.48
N PRO A 26 5.84 -0.13 24.53
CA PRO A 26 4.38 0.05 24.65
C PRO A 26 3.74 0.83 23.50
N GLU A 27 4.45 1.83 22.97
CA GLU A 27 3.95 2.64 21.84
C GLU A 27 3.81 1.82 20.56
N LEU A 28 4.82 1.00 20.23
CA LEU A 28 4.78 0.12 19.07
C LEU A 28 3.74 -0.98 19.24
N GLN A 29 3.55 -1.50 20.45
CA GLN A 29 2.46 -2.45 20.72
C GLN A 29 1.10 -1.83 20.40
N LYS A 30 0.84 -0.62 20.92
CA LYS A 30 -0.40 0.13 20.65
C LYS A 30 -0.60 0.39 19.16
N ARG A 31 0.42 0.91 18.47
CA ARG A 31 0.36 1.14 17.02
C ARG A 31 0.13 -0.13 16.21
N ASN A 32 0.75 -1.24 16.60
CA ASN A 32 0.55 -2.53 15.93
C ASN A 32 -0.90 -3.01 16.05
N LEU A 33 -1.52 -2.81 17.21
CA LEU A 33 -2.92 -3.15 17.45
C LEU A 33 -3.86 -2.25 16.64
N GLU A 34 -3.66 -0.93 16.69
CA GLU A 34 -4.44 0.04 15.92
C GLU A 34 -4.38 -0.21 14.40
N LEU A 35 -3.20 -0.56 13.90
CA LEU A 35 -2.98 -0.80 12.46
C LEU A 35 -3.22 -2.25 12.04
N ARG A 36 -3.64 -3.14 12.94
CA ARG A 36 -3.78 -4.57 12.62
C ARG A 36 -4.78 -4.79 11.49
N ASP A 37 -5.98 -4.24 11.63
CA ASP A 37 -7.06 -4.43 10.66
C ASP A 37 -6.71 -3.78 9.32
N LYS A 38 -6.14 -2.56 9.37
CA LYS A 38 -5.64 -1.89 8.18
C LYS A 38 -4.58 -2.72 7.46
N ARG A 39 -3.59 -3.27 8.16
CA ARG A 39 -2.56 -4.12 7.55
C ARG A 39 -3.16 -5.37 6.92
N GLN A 40 -4.18 -5.95 7.54
CA GLN A 40 -4.87 -7.10 6.97
C GLN A 40 -5.58 -6.73 5.66
N GLN A 41 -6.26 -5.58 5.63
CA GLN A 41 -6.91 -5.06 4.42
C GLN A 41 -5.88 -4.75 3.32
N ASP A 42 -4.85 -3.97 3.65
CA ASP A 42 -3.77 -3.60 2.73
C ASP A 42 -3.09 -4.86 2.14
N TYR A 43 -2.91 -5.91 2.96
CA TYR A 43 -2.35 -7.18 2.50
C TYR A 43 -3.26 -7.92 1.51
N GLN A 44 -4.57 -7.95 1.77
CA GLN A 44 -5.52 -8.56 0.84
C GLN A 44 -5.60 -7.79 -0.48
N GLU A 45 -5.64 -6.46 -0.40
CA GLU A 45 -5.61 -5.60 -1.59
C GLU A 45 -4.33 -5.83 -2.42
N PHE A 46 -3.17 -5.95 -1.75
CA PHE A 46 -1.92 -6.29 -2.42
C PHE A 46 -1.98 -7.65 -3.12
N LEU A 47 -2.53 -8.68 -2.48
CA LEU A 47 -2.69 -10.00 -3.11
C LEU A 47 -3.63 -9.95 -4.32
N ASP A 48 -4.69 -9.15 -4.25
CA ASP A 48 -5.62 -8.99 -5.36
C ASP A 48 -4.98 -8.25 -6.55
N GLN A 49 -4.20 -7.20 -6.29
CA GLN A 49 -3.37 -6.54 -7.30
C GLN A 49 -2.35 -7.50 -7.91
N LEU A 50 -1.69 -8.33 -7.09
CA LEU A 50 -0.72 -9.30 -7.55
C LEU A 50 -1.34 -10.36 -8.48
N LYS A 51 -2.53 -10.86 -8.12
CA LYS A 51 -3.32 -11.76 -8.98
C LYS A 51 -3.72 -11.10 -10.30
N GLU A 52 -4.02 -9.80 -10.27
CA GLU A 52 -4.35 -9.06 -11.49
C GLU A 52 -3.13 -8.94 -12.39
N TYR A 53 -1.98 -8.57 -11.84
CA TYR A 53 -0.73 -8.45 -12.59
C TYR A 53 -0.23 -9.78 -13.14
N SER A 54 -0.48 -10.88 -12.43
CA SER A 54 -0.10 -12.22 -12.90
C SER A 54 -0.90 -12.72 -14.11
N LYS A 55 -2.00 -12.04 -14.47
CA LYS A 55 -2.75 -12.36 -15.71
C LYS A 55 -2.07 -11.80 -16.95
N SER A 56 -1.12 -10.90 -16.80
CA SER A 56 -0.34 -10.34 -17.90
C SER A 56 0.84 -11.24 -18.24
N ASP A 57 1.18 -11.33 -19.53
CA ASP A 57 2.42 -11.97 -19.99
C ASP A 57 3.68 -11.16 -19.62
N LYS A 58 3.51 -9.94 -19.11
CA LYS A 58 4.61 -9.08 -18.66
C LYS A 58 5.11 -9.51 -17.27
N PRO A 59 6.39 -9.25 -16.95
CA PRO A 59 6.86 -9.41 -15.58
C PRO A 59 6.03 -8.56 -14.60
N ILE A 60 5.71 -9.12 -13.42
CA ILE A 60 4.86 -8.49 -12.41
C ILE A 60 5.30 -7.05 -12.07
N TRP A 61 6.61 -6.81 -11.98
CA TRP A 61 7.15 -5.48 -11.66
C TRP A 61 6.87 -4.44 -12.76
N VAL A 62 6.80 -4.86 -14.02
CA VAL A 62 6.46 -3.98 -15.15
C VAL A 62 4.96 -3.65 -15.10
N ALA A 63 4.11 -4.65 -14.93
CA ALA A 63 2.66 -4.47 -14.80
C ALA A 63 2.29 -3.57 -13.60
N ALA A 64 2.97 -3.76 -12.46
CA ALA A 64 2.80 -2.92 -11.28
C ALA A 64 3.23 -1.47 -11.51
N ALA A 65 4.36 -1.24 -12.21
CA ALA A 65 4.83 0.11 -12.54
C ALA A 65 3.86 0.84 -13.49
N GLU A 66 3.32 0.14 -14.49
CA GLU A 66 2.30 0.67 -15.40
C GLU A 66 1.02 1.04 -14.66
N ALA A 67 0.54 0.17 -13.78
CA ALA A 67 -0.63 0.43 -12.95
C ALA A 67 -0.42 1.64 -12.02
N GLN A 68 0.78 1.76 -11.41
CA GLN A 68 1.13 2.91 -10.58
C GLN A 68 1.19 4.21 -11.39
N ALA A 69 1.74 4.18 -12.60
CA ALA A 69 1.78 5.36 -13.49
C ALA A 69 0.36 5.82 -13.83
N LYS A 70 -0.52 4.89 -14.22
CA LYS A 70 -1.92 5.17 -14.52
C LYS A 70 -2.66 5.76 -13.31
N ALA A 71 -2.47 5.18 -12.12
CA ALA A 71 -3.10 5.69 -10.89
C ALA A 71 -2.65 7.12 -10.57
N ARG A 72 -1.38 7.46 -10.82
CA ARG A 72 -0.87 8.84 -10.64
C ARG A 72 -1.52 9.81 -11.62
N GLU A 73 -1.63 9.44 -12.89
CA GLU A 73 -2.29 10.27 -13.91
C GLU A 73 -3.77 10.50 -13.61
N GLU A 74 -4.49 9.48 -13.13
CA GLU A 74 -5.89 9.63 -12.73
C GLU A 74 -6.04 10.55 -11.52
N LEU A 75 -5.12 10.47 -10.55
CA LEU A 75 -5.10 11.37 -9.41
C LEU A 75 -4.81 12.82 -9.80
N THR A 76 -3.92 13.06 -10.76
CA THR A 76 -3.65 14.43 -11.23
C THR A 76 -4.85 14.99 -11.96
N LYS A 77 -5.46 14.21 -12.88
CA LYS A 77 -6.67 14.63 -13.60
C LYS A 77 -7.82 14.96 -12.66
N LYS A 78 -8.09 14.11 -11.67
CA LYS A 78 -9.14 14.37 -10.67
C LYS A 78 -8.89 15.66 -9.88
N LYS A 79 -7.64 15.93 -9.51
CA LYS A 79 -7.28 17.17 -8.81
C LYS A 79 -7.48 18.40 -9.68
N GLU A 80 -7.10 18.34 -10.96
CA GLU A 80 -7.29 19.43 -11.92
C GLU A 80 -8.78 19.71 -12.16
N GLU A 81 -9.59 18.66 -12.34
CA GLU A 81 -11.04 18.75 -12.46
C GLU A 81 -11.66 19.41 -11.22
N GLU A 82 -11.29 18.93 -10.03
CA GLU A 82 -11.79 19.50 -8.77
C GLU A 82 -11.38 20.97 -8.60
N GLN A 83 -10.15 21.34 -8.96
CA GLN A 83 -9.70 22.72 -8.95
C GLN A 83 -10.49 23.59 -9.93
N SER A 84 -10.75 23.09 -11.14
CA SER A 84 -11.53 23.81 -12.15
C SER A 84 -12.97 24.06 -11.68
N ILE A 85 -13.59 23.06 -11.03
CA ILE A 85 -14.94 23.17 -10.47
C ILE A 85 -14.95 24.19 -9.33
N ARG A 86 -13.97 24.14 -8.42
CA ARG A 86 -13.82 25.11 -7.33
C ARG A 86 -13.63 26.54 -7.84
N GLN A 87 -12.89 26.72 -8.93
CA GLN A 87 -12.69 28.03 -9.55
C GLN A 87 -14.00 28.58 -10.14
N LYS A 88 -14.74 27.76 -10.89
CA LYS A 88 -16.05 28.14 -11.46
C LYS A 88 -17.04 28.55 -10.37
N ILE A 89 -17.19 27.76 -9.31
CA ILE A 89 -18.06 28.07 -8.17
C ILE A 89 -17.67 29.41 -7.53
N LYS A 90 -16.37 29.67 -7.38
CA LYS A 90 -15.86 30.92 -6.80
C LYS A 90 -16.12 32.13 -7.69
N GLU A 91 -16.03 31.97 -9.01
CA GLU A 91 -16.34 33.02 -9.98
C GLU A 91 -17.83 33.34 -10.02
N GLU A 92 -18.69 32.32 -10.04
CA GLU A 92 -20.15 32.48 -9.96
C GLU A 92 -20.56 33.22 -8.68
N LEU A 93 -20.02 32.82 -7.52
CA LEU A 93 -20.32 33.50 -6.25
C LEU A 93 -19.88 34.97 -6.24
N ARG A 94 -18.73 35.28 -6.87
CA ARG A 94 -18.25 36.67 -7.00
C ARG A 94 -19.14 37.50 -7.92
N ALA A 95 -19.62 36.91 -9.02
CA ALA A 95 -20.50 37.58 -9.96
C ALA A 95 -21.87 37.87 -9.35
N GLU A 96 -22.41 36.97 -8.52
CA GLU A 96 -23.67 37.16 -7.80
C GLU A 96 -23.56 38.29 -6.75
N VAL A 97 -22.48 38.31 -5.97
CA VAL A 97 -22.22 39.37 -4.97
C VAL A 97 -22.03 40.75 -5.61
N GLN A 98 -21.56 40.84 -6.85
CA GLN A 98 -21.44 42.11 -7.57
C GLN A 98 -22.73 42.59 -8.25
N LYS A 99 -23.72 41.70 -8.42
CA LYS A 99 -25.01 42.01 -9.05
C LYS A 99 -26.10 42.38 -8.04
N GLY A 100 -25.94 42.04 -6.76
CA GLY A 100 -26.79 42.48 -5.65
C GLY A 100 -26.31 43.78 -5.03
#